data_AF-A0A0Q7TD03-F1
#
_entry.id   AF-A0A0Q7TD03-F1
#
_cell.length_a   1.000
_cell.length_b   1.000
_cell.length_c   1.000
_cell.angle_alpha   90.00
_cell.angle_beta   90.00
_cell.angle_gamma   90.00
#
_symmetry.space_group_name_H-M   'P 1'
#
loop_
_entity.id
_entity.type
_entity.pdbx_description
1 polymer ?
#
loop_
_entity_poly.entity_id
_entity_poly.type
_entity_poly.pdbx_seq_one_letter_code
_entity_poly.pdbx_strand_id
1 'polypeptide(L)'
;MLLLASAAWLAADGAFAANTLNIDISGGGTVRSLRIRQDNVGPTHVITANGATNGAALPIRGAWNTIAITQIGESNTLGGAFTSSGSTTAALSLTYGAAGTGGNNHHTLTIGGTTAPVNPSVTVAVINSDPTNAANTITDVLDGSSLTYNLTLNGTDNVISNTLAATGAVTLTESIAGGVLGLGNTVTNNVTGATSISGSITIASDDNDVSNVSNGAGAKTFSVTLPVGGADGNTISNDFTGGTGTQVSNLTVTGVTSRVDYSVEASGVGSTVNTTLSNTVGAAGAAGVVRVVQTGSGASLGLTVNGGAFTMGSDTVDALTGGILVSQESPGATANLIVTAGDNGYTFAINQ
;
A
#
# COMPACT_ATOMS: atom_id res chain seq x y z
N MET A 1 35.10 -2.99 33.81
CA MET A 1 33.77 -3.55 33.52
C MET A 1 32.78 -2.81 34.41
N LEU A 2 32.13 -1.77 33.90
CA LEU A 2 31.21 -0.94 34.67
C LEU A 2 29.86 -0.94 33.94
N LEU A 3 28.88 -1.53 34.61
CA LEU A 3 27.50 -1.68 34.22
C LEU A 3 26.73 -0.45 34.73
N LEU A 4 26.18 0.38 33.85
CA LEU A 4 25.18 1.40 34.22
C LEU A 4 24.09 1.40 33.15
N ALA A 5 23.06 0.59 33.38
CA ALA A 5 21.78 0.69 32.69
C ALA A 5 20.90 1.65 33.52
N SER A 6 20.77 2.90 33.07
CA SER A 6 19.70 3.78 33.53
C SER A 6 18.53 3.64 32.56
N ALA A 7 17.55 2.81 32.91
CA ALA A 7 16.22 2.90 32.31
C ALA A 7 15.57 4.20 32.80
N ALA A 8 15.70 5.26 32.02
CA ALA A 8 14.97 6.50 32.27
C ALA A 8 13.50 6.28 31.91
N TRP A 9 12.68 5.96 32.92
CA TRP A 9 11.23 6.09 32.82
C TRP A 9 10.87 7.58 32.92
N LEU A 10 10.71 8.23 31.78
CA LEU A 10 10.03 9.53 31.68
C LEU A 10 8.52 9.27 31.69
N ALA A 11 7.92 9.17 32.87
CA ALA A 11 6.49 9.41 33.01
C ALA A 11 6.31 10.93 33.16
N ALA A 12 5.68 11.58 32.18
CA ALA A 12 5.16 12.92 32.41
C ALA A 12 3.80 13.09 31.72
N ASP A 13 2.81 13.35 32.57
CA ASP A 13 1.49 13.85 32.23
C ASP A 13 1.48 15.40 32.24
N GLY A 14 2.52 15.98 31.66
CA GLY A 14 2.59 17.40 31.35
C GLY A 14 2.81 17.53 29.86
N ALA A 15 2.07 18.39 29.17
CA ALA A 15 2.37 18.75 27.79
C ALA A 15 3.83 19.20 27.74
N PHE A 16 4.71 18.30 27.29
CA PHE A 16 6.11 18.60 27.16
C PHE A 16 6.22 19.76 26.17
N ALA A 17 6.81 20.88 26.59
CA ALA A 17 7.40 21.82 25.65
C ALA A 17 8.20 21.00 24.63
N ALA A 18 7.99 21.26 23.34
CA ALA A 18 8.58 20.54 22.20
C ALA A 18 9.98 19.93 22.51
N ASN A 19 10.00 18.67 22.96
CA ASN A 19 11.25 17.98 23.23
C ASN A 19 11.79 17.47 21.90
N THR A 20 12.96 17.96 21.49
CA THR A 20 13.65 17.41 20.31
C THR A 20 14.43 16.19 20.73
N LEU A 21 14.01 15.01 20.26
CA LEU A 21 14.82 13.81 20.31
C LEU A 21 15.59 13.71 18.98
N ASN A 22 16.91 13.62 19.02
CA ASN A 22 17.76 13.34 17.86
C ASN A 22 18.73 12.21 18.23
N ILE A 23 18.83 11.18 17.38
CA ILE A 23 19.70 10.02 17.61
C ILE A 23 20.64 9.87 16.42
N ASP A 24 21.88 10.31 16.60
CA ASP A 24 22.94 10.18 15.60
C ASP A 24 24.09 9.34 16.15
N ILE A 25 24.26 8.14 15.57
CA ILE A 25 25.38 7.23 15.87
C ILE A 25 26.25 7.00 14.62
N SER A 26 26.19 7.90 13.63
CA SER A 26 26.96 7.79 12.38
C SER A 26 28.47 7.77 12.59
N GLY A 27 28.97 8.27 13.73
CA GLY A 27 30.38 8.21 14.13
C GLY A 27 30.88 6.84 14.64
N GLY A 28 29.99 5.85 14.79
CA GLY A 28 30.32 4.48 15.22
C GLY A 28 29.30 3.90 16.21
N GLY A 29 29.16 2.57 16.23
CA GLY A 29 28.22 1.85 17.09
C GLY A 29 26.94 1.41 16.37
N THR A 30 25.95 0.92 17.13
CA THR A 30 24.68 0.42 16.57
C THR A 30 23.56 0.65 17.58
N VAL A 31 22.41 1.18 17.14
CA VAL A 31 21.19 1.19 17.95
C VAL A 31 20.65 -0.23 17.95
N ARG A 32 20.94 -0.99 19.01
CA ARG A 32 20.43 -2.36 19.16
C ARG A 32 18.90 -2.36 19.33
N SER A 33 18.40 -1.49 20.20
CA SER A 33 16.97 -1.31 20.41
C SER A 33 16.66 0.11 20.85
N LEU A 34 15.67 0.73 20.22
CA LEU A 34 15.05 1.97 20.65
C LEU A 34 13.55 1.73 20.84
N ARG A 35 13.00 2.14 21.98
CA ARG A 35 11.57 2.11 22.24
C ARG A 35 11.08 3.47 22.69
N ILE A 36 10.13 4.04 21.96
CA ILE A 36 9.41 5.26 22.34
C ILE A 36 7.96 4.86 22.61
N ARG A 37 7.44 5.20 23.79
CA ARG A 37 6.03 5.01 24.13
C ARG A 37 5.47 6.34 24.62
N GLN A 38 4.44 6.83 23.95
CA GLN A 38 3.60 7.93 24.42
C GLN A 38 2.24 7.32 24.78
N ASP A 39 1.90 7.38 26.06
CA ASP A 39 0.76 6.69 26.66
C ASP A 39 0.00 7.69 27.52
N ASN A 40 -0.79 8.53 26.86
CA ASN A 40 -1.73 9.41 27.54
C ASN A 40 -3.03 9.44 26.75
N VAL A 41 -4.14 9.30 27.47
CA VAL A 41 -5.52 9.44 26.97
C VAL A 41 -5.88 10.90 26.63
N GLY A 42 -5.01 11.86 26.97
CA GLY A 42 -5.05 13.29 26.57
C GLY A 42 -4.27 13.62 25.28
N PRO A 43 -4.23 14.90 24.85
CA PRO A 43 -4.25 15.34 23.44
C PRO A 43 -3.07 14.84 22.59
N THR A 44 -3.30 14.77 21.27
CA THR A 44 -2.35 14.58 20.15
C THR A 44 -0.90 14.37 20.51
N HIS A 45 -0.38 13.17 20.23
CA HIS A 45 1.04 12.90 20.34
C HIS A 45 1.78 13.29 19.05
N VAL A 46 2.84 14.09 19.17
CA VAL A 46 3.69 14.48 18.04
C VAL A 46 5.10 13.94 18.27
N ILE A 47 5.60 13.16 17.31
CA ILE A 47 7.00 12.78 17.20
C ILE A 47 7.52 13.36 15.88
N THR A 48 8.19 14.50 15.99
CA THR A 48 8.94 15.16 14.91
C THR A 48 10.20 15.75 15.54
N ALA A 49 11.20 16.12 14.74
CA ALA A 49 12.23 17.02 15.22
C ALA A 49 11.57 18.34 15.64
N ASN A 50 11.90 18.80 16.85
CA ASN A 50 11.33 19.99 17.48
C ASN A 50 9.84 19.89 17.84
N GLY A 51 9.24 18.69 17.92
CA GLY A 51 7.90 18.47 18.50
C GLY A 51 6.75 19.29 17.88
N ALA A 52 6.93 19.87 16.70
CA ALA A 52 5.93 20.67 16.00
C ALA A 52 5.11 19.78 15.06
N THR A 53 3.81 20.07 14.90
CA THR A 53 2.88 19.32 14.02
C THR A 53 3.30 19.32 12.53
N ASN A 54 4.29 20.14 12.15
CA ASN A 54 4.96 20.12 10.85
C ASN A 54 6.49 20.28 10.99
N GLY A 55 7.04 19.79 12.10
CA GLY A 55 8.48 19.85 12.39
C GLY A 55 9.29 19.02 11.40
N ALA A 56 10.60 19.26 11.33
CA ALA A 56 11.49 18.42 10.53
C ALA A 56 11.43 16.96 11.00
N ALA A 57 11.83 15.99 10.17
CA ALA A 57 11.74 14.57 10.54
C ALA A 57 12.64 14.23 11.75
N LEU A 58 12.16 13.37 12.66
CA LEU A 58 12.98 12.71 13.70
C LEU A 58 14.16 12.00 13.02
N PRO A 59 15.40 12.48 13.17
CA PRO A 59 16.53 11.86 12.50
C PRO A 59 17.03 10.69 13.34
N ILE A 60 17.12 9.52 12.73
CA ILE A 60 17.91 8.39 13.24
C ILE A 60 18.97 8.04 12.19
N ARG A 61 20.24 8.15 12.58
CA ARG A 61 21.38 7.95 11.67
C ARG A 61 22.33 6.88 12.19
N GLY A 62 22.84 6.06 11.28
CA GLY A 62 23.79 4.96 11.55
C GLY A 62 23.07 3.62 11.71
N ALA A 63 23.83 2.54 11.91
CA ALA A 63 23.26 1.18 11.92
C ALA A 63 22.25 0.98 13.06
N TRP A 64 21.07 0.43 12.76
CA TRP A 64 20.06 0.09 13.76
C TRP A 64 19.47 -1.29 13.51
N ASN A 65 19.08 -1.97 14.59
CA ASN A 65 18.47 -3.30 14.53
C ASN A 65 16.97 -3.21 14.78
N THR A 66 16.54 -2.74 15.96
CA THR A 66 15.11 -2.68 16.29
C THR A 66 14.73 -1.29 16.75
N ILE A 67 13.68 -0.73 16.16
CA ILE A 67 13.08 0.51 16.60
C ILE A 67 11.58 0.27 16.74
N ALA A 68 11.03 0.60 17.89
CA ALA A 68 9.62 0.48 18.19
C ALA A 68 9.07 1.83 18.68
N ILE A 69 8.07 2.37 18.00
CA ILE A 69 7.37 3.58 18.42
C ILE A 69 5.91 3.25 18.63
N THR A 70 5.40 3.56 19.81
CA THR A 70 3.98 3.37 20.15
C THR A 70 3.41 4.69 20.61
N GLN A 71 2.39 5.19 19.91
CA GLN A 71 1.63 6.39 20.29
C GLN A 71 0.20 5.97 20.59
N ILE A 72 -0.23 6.17 21.85
CA ILE A 72 -1.58 5.86 22.31
C ILE A 72 -2.28 7.17 22.61
N GLY A 73 -3.30 7.49 21.81
CA GLY A 73 -4.04 8.75 21.84
C GLY A 73 -4.72 9.01 20.50
N GLU A 74 -5.36 10.17 20.36
CA GLU A 74 -6.06 10.56 19.14
C GLU A 74 -5.18 11.50 18.28
N SER A 75 -5.36 11.51 16.96
CA SER A 75 -4.69 12.43 16.03
C SER A 75 -3.16 12.44 16.14
N ASN A 76 -2.54 11.26 16.26
CA ASN A 76 -1.08 11.17 16.43
C ASN A 76 -0.34 11.62 15.16
N THR A 77 0.80 12.27 15.33
CA THR A 77 1.70 12.66 14.23
C THR A 77 3.08 12.02 14.42
N LEU A 78 3.59 11.34 13.40
CA LEU A 78 5.00 10.96 13.28
C LEU A 78 5.57 11.51 11.98
N GLY A 79 6.65 12.29 12.08
CA GLY A 79 7.54 12.57 10.95
C GLY A 79 8.94 12.02 11.27
N GLY A 80 9.43 11.05 10.50
CA GLY A 80 10.69 10.36 10.81
C GLY A 80 11.57 10.08 9.59
N ALA A 81 12.89 10.16 9.79
CA ALA A 81 13.90 9.87 8.77
C ALA A 81 14.96 8.93 9.35
N PHE A 82 14.96 7.68 8.89
CA PHE A 82 15.77 6.60 9.42
C PHE A 82 16.78 6.16 8.35
N THR A 83 18.02 6.56 8.55
CA THR A 83 19.13 6.21 7.66
C THR A 83 20.04 5.23 8.37
N SER A 84 20.43 4.16 7.69
CA SER A 84 21.36 3.19 8.24
C SER A 84 22.27 2.68 7.13
N SER A 85 23.55 3.04 7.21
CA SER A 85 24.57 2.36 6.42
C SER A 85 24.86 0.98 7.02
N GLY A 86 24.62 -0.07 6.23
CA GLY A 86 25.13 -1.42 6.51
C GLY A 86 24.32 -2.30 7.48
N SER A 87 23.19 -1.86 8.02
CA SER A 87 22.32 -2.78 8.78
C SER A 87 21.65 -3.79 7.84
N THR A 88 21.79 -5.08 8.17
CA THR A 88 21.16 -6.20 7.47
C THR A 88 19.93 -6.73 8.20
N THR A 89 19.63 -6.22 9.40
CA THR A 89 18.55 -6.68 10.29
C THR A 89 17.71 -5.53 10.80
N ALA A 90 17.62 -4.45 10.03
CA ALA A 90 16.86 -3.26 10.37
C ALA A 90 15.35 -3.60 10.43
N ALA A 91 14.73 -3.47 11.61
CA ALA A 91 13.32 -3.69 11.86
C ALA A 91 12.68 -2.47 12.58
N LEU A 92 11.69 -1.86 11.93
CA LEU A 92 10.92 -0.73 12.45
C LEU A 92 9.48 -1.18 12.71
N SER A 93 9.00 -0.98 13.93
CA SER A 93 7.62 -1.24 14.33
C SER A 93 6.99 0.05 14.83
N LEU A 94 5.91 0.46 14.17
CA LEU A 94 5.14 1.64 14.50
C LEU A 94 3.73 1.21 14.88
N THR A 95 3.23 1.70 15.99
CA THR A 95 1.87 1.43 16.44
C THR A 95 1.22 2.72 16.88
N TYR A 96 0.13 3.06 16.22
CA TYR A 96 -0.80 4.11 16.57
C TYR A 96 -2.03 3.41 17.13
N GLY A 97 -2.48 3.82 18.30
CA GLY A 97 -3.69 3.27 18.89
C GLY A 97 -4.43 4.34 19.68
N ALA A 98 -5.71 4.14 19.91
CA ALA A 98 -6.48 5.02 20.78
C ALA A 98 -6.96 4.28 22.04
N ALA A 99 -7.00 4.99 23.17
CA ALA A 99 -7.70 4.56 24.39
C ALA A 99 -9.08 5.27 24.54
N GLY A 100 -9.46 6.09 23.56
CA GLY A 100 -10.75 6.82 23.39
C GLY A 100 -11.10 6.95 21.90
N THR A 101 -12.17 7.66 21.52
CA THR A 101 -12.71 7.83 20.13
C THR A 101 -11.72 8.46 19.13
N GLY A 102 -10.64 7.76 18.82
CA GLY A 102 -9.52 8.29 18.05
C GLY A 102 -9.51 7.90 16.58
N GLY A 103 -9.06 8.86 15.76
CA GLY A 103 -8.75 8.82 14.33
C GLY A 103 -7.73 9.92 13.99
N ASN A 104 -7.56 10.26 12.70
CA ASN A 104 -6.73 11.37 12.17
C ASN A 104 -5.23 11.24 12.42
N ASN A 105 -4.69 10.02 12.37
CA ASN A 105 -3.24 9.84 12.51
C ASN A 105 -2.53 10.27 11.21
N HIS A 106 -1.45 11.04 11.37
CA HIS A 106 -0.57 11.48 10.29
C HIS A 106 0.81 10.85 10.44
N HIS A 107 1.24 10.12 9.42
CA HIS A 107 2.50 9.42 9.39
C HIS A 107 3.28 9.82 8.14
N THR A 108 4.53 10.23 8.33
CA THR A 108 5.49 10.41 7.25
C THR A 108 6.82 9.78 7.63
N LEU A 109 7.22 8.77 6.87
CA LEU A 109 8.45 8.01 7.12
C LEU A 109 9.34 8.02 5.88
N THR A 110 10.61 8.31 6.10
CA THR A 110 11.67 8.05 5.11
C THR A 110 12.64 7.03 5.68
N ILE A 111 12.80 5.89 5.01
CA ILE A 111 13.88 4.93 5.28
C ILE A 111 14.82 4.92 4.09
N GLY A 112 16.11 5.05 4.37
CA GLY A 112 17.11 5.26 3.31
C GLY A 112 17.04 6.67 2.73
N GLY A 113 17.69 6.91 1.60
CA GLY A 113 17.84 8.24 1.00
C GLY A 113 19.28 8.57 0.60
N THR A 114 20.22 8.58 1.54
CA THR A 114 21.67 8.68 1.23
C THR A 114 22.38 7.35 1.32
N THR A 115 21.96 6.48 2.25
CA THR A 115 22.41 5.09 2.33
C THR A 115 21.28 4.24 2.91
N ALA A 116 20.81 3.28 2.11
CA ALA A 116 19.74 2.38 2.49
C ALA A 116 20.24 1.27 3.43
N PRO A 117 19.42 0.82 4.39
CA PRO A 117 19.64 -0.46 5.02
C PRO A 117 19.54 -1.59 3.97
N VAL A 118 20.22 -2.71 4.18
CA VAL A 118 20.23 -3.79 3.18
C VAL A 118 18.86 -4.47 3.11
N ASN A 119 18.30 -4.85 4.26
CA ASN A 119 17.03 -5.59 4.33
C ASN A 119 16.08 -5.00 5.39
N PRO A 120 15.60 -3.76 5.24
CA PRO A 120 14.66 -3.20 6.19
C PRO A 120 13.33 -3.97 6.20
N SER A 121 12.81 -4.20 7.41
CA SER A 121 11.45 -4.63 7.67
C SER A 121 10.71 -3.51 8.41
N VAL A 122 9.58 -3.10 7.87
CA VAL A 122 8.75 -2.03 8.43
C VAL A 122 7.36 -2.60 8.68
N THR A 123 6.86 -2.42 9.89
CA THR A 123 5.51 -2.78 10.28
C THR A 123 4.82 -1.58 10.90
N VAL A 124 3.70 -1.17 10.32
CA VAL A 124 2.86 -0.06 10.77
C VAL A 124 1.49 -0.60 11.13
N ALA A 125 1.03 -0.33 12.34
CA ALA A 125 -0.32 -0.66 12.81
C ALA A 125 -1.02 0.61 13.26
N VAL A 126 -2.20 0.91 12.70
CA VAL A 126 -3.08 2.02 13.14
C VAL A 126 -4.38 1.44 13.64
N ILE A 127 -4.69 1.68 14.92
CA ILE A 127 -5.82 1.07 15.62
C ILE A 127 -6.69 2.18 16.21
N ASN A 128 -7.64 2.65 15.42
CA ASN A 128 -8.68 3.58 15.79
C ASN A 128 -9.78 2.86 16.56
N SER A 129 -10.21 3.43 17.68
CA SER A 129 -11.27 2.81 18.48
C SER A 129 -12.66 3.05 17.87
N ASP A 130 -12.81 4.14 17.11
CA ASP A 130 -14.00 4.45 16.31
C ASP A 130 -13.61 4.49 14.83
N PRO A 131 -13.52 3.33 14.16
CA PRO A 131 -13.15 3.27 12.74
C PRO A 131 -14.20 3.90 11.82
N THR A 132 -15.40 4.23 12.30
CA THR A 132 -16.46 4.80 11.45
C THR A 132 -16.28 6.29 11.15
N ASN A 133 -15.46 6.97 11.94
CA ASN A 133 -15.18 8.41 11.81
C ASN A 133 -13.68 8.72 11.82
N ALA A 134 -12.85 7.75 11.43
CA ALA A 134 -11.40 7.85 11.54
C ALA A 134 -10.74 7.78 10.16
N ALA A 135 -10.29 8.94 9.67
CA ALA A 135 -9.39 9.03 8.52
C ALA A 135 -7.93 8.99 8.98
N ASN A 136 -7.01 8.44 8.19
CA ASN A 136 -5.59 8.45 8.51
C ASN A 136 -4.79 8.75 7.24
N THR A 137 -3.64 9.39 7.40
CA THR A 137 -2.72 9.67 6.30
C THR A 137 -1.39 9.02 6.57
N ILE A 138 -0.99 8.08 5.71
CA ILE A 138 0.29 7.38 5.74
C ILE A 138 1.07 7.75 4.48
N THR A 139 2.30 8.24 4.62
CA THR A 139 3.14 8.65 3.49
C THR A 139 4.57 8.18 3.69
N ASP A 140 4.98 7.16 2.94
CA ASP A 140 6.24 6.47 3.15
C ASP A 140 7.15 6.54 1.93
N VAL A 141 8.44 6.73 2.17
CA VAL A 141 9.52 6.62 1.18
C VAL A 141 10.53 5.62 1.73
N LEU A 142 10.54 4.40 1.21
CA LEU A 142 11.29 3.28 1.77
C LEU A 142 12.28 2.73 0.74
N ASP A 143 13.56 2.68 1.11
CA ASP A 143 14.66 2.20 0.28
C ASP A 143 15.39 1.03 0.96
N GLY A 144 15.93 0.11 0.16
CA GLY A 144 16.68 -1.05 0.61
C GLY A 144 17.22 -1.92 -0.53
N SER A 145 18.07 -2.91 -0.20
CA SER A 145 18.39 -3.99 -1.15
C SER A 145 17.27 -5.02 -1.24
N SER A 146 16.54 -5.26 -0.17
CA SER A 146 15.24 -5.93 -0.19
C SER A 146 14.38 -5.33 0.91
N LEU A 147 13.06 -5.27 0.71
CA LEU A 147 12.17 -4.54 1.61
C LEU A 147 10.96 -5.40 1.96
N THR A 148 10.61 -5.42 3.25
CA THR A 148 9.32 -5.93 3.71
C THR A 148 8.55 -4.79 4.37
N TYR A 149 7.38 -4.47 3.84
CA TYR A 149 6.47 -3.47 4.39
C TYR A 149 5.13 -4.11 4.71
N ASN A 150 4.72 -4.01 5.98
CA ASN A 150 3.43 -4.47 6.47
C ASN A 150 2.67 -3.29 7.06
N LEU A 151 1.53 -2.95 6.47
CA LEU A 151 0.63 -1.92 6.98
C LEU A 151 -0.71 -2.56 7.37
N THR A 152 -1.17 -2.30 8.58
CA THR A 152 -2.52 -2.64 9.02
C THR A 152 -3.16 -1.40 9.60
N LEU A 153 -4.35 -1.04 9.15
CA LEU A 153 -5.11 0.06 9.70
C LEU A 153 -6.60 -0.23 9.72
N ASN A 154 -7.33 0.52 10.55
CA ASN A 154 -8.78 0.57 10.49
C ASN A 154 -9.30 2.00 10.37
N GLY A 155 -10.43 2.20 9.71
CA GLY A 155 -10.95 3.54 9.44
C GLY A 155 -11.60 3.67 8.06
N THR A 156 -12.24 4.80 7.82
CA THR A 156 -12.74 5.26 6.51
C THR A 156 -11.90 6.41 6.00
N ASP A 157 -11.93 6.71 4.69
CA ASP A 157 -11.24 7.88 4.12
C ASP A 157 -9.73 7.91 4.41
N ASN A 158 -9.09 6.74 4.48
CA ASN A 158 -7.64 6.66 4.65
C ASN A 158 -6.93 6.99 3.35
N VAL A 159 -5.81 7.70 3.47
CA VAL A 159 -4.91 8.03 2.35
C VAL A 159 -3.55 7.42 2.63
N ILE A 160 -3.15 6.48 1.80
CA ILE A 160 -1.88 5.76 1.91
C ILE A 160 -1.08 6.00 0.63
N SER A 161 0.14 6.48 0.78
CA SER A 161 1.05 6.75 -0.33
C SER A 161 2.43 6.19 0.00
N ASN A 162 2.79 5.07 -0.64
CA ASN A 162 4.06 4.41 -0.44
C ASN A 162 4.93 4.54 -1.69
N THR A 163 6.16 5.01 -1.54
CA THR A 163 7.22 4.93 -2.55
C THR A 163 8.27 3.93 -2.08
N LEU A 164 8.35 2.79 -2.76
CA LEU A 164 9.25 1.68 -2.41
C LEU A 164 10.38 1.61 -3.44
N ALA A 165 11.57 2.10 -3.10
CA ALA A 165 12.73 2.19 -3.98
C ALA A 165 13.76 1.09 -3.68
N ALA A 166 13.35 -0.17 -3.67
CA ALA A 166 14.27 -1.28 -3.38
C ALA A 166 15.00 -1.76 -4.64
N THR A 167 16.26 -2.15 -4.54
CA THR A 167 17.03 -2.70 -5.69
C THR A 167 16.86 -4.20 -5.92
N GLY A 168 16.28 -4.92 -4.95
CA GLY A 168 16.01 -6.36 -5.01
C GLY A 168 14.54 -6.67 -4.80
N ALA A 169 14.22 -7.61 -3.90
CA ALA A 169 12.85 -8.06 -3.68
C ALA A 169 12.06 -7.11 -2.77
N VAL A 170 10.78 -6.88 -3.11
CA VAL A 170 9.82 -6.17 -2.27
C VAL A 170 8.67 -7.10 -1.89
N THR A 171 8.38 -7.17 -0.60
CA THR A 171 7.15 -7.74 -0.05
C THR A 171 6.32 -6.62 0.55
N LEU A 172 5.12 -6.45 0.05
CA LEU A 172 4.17 -5.42 0.47
C LEU A 172 2.90 -6.12 0.94
N THR A 173 2.50 -5.90 2.19
CA THR A 173 1.22 -6.39 2.72
C THR A 173 0.47 -5.23 3.34
N GLU A 174 -0.72 -4.95 2.84
CA GLU A 174 -1.58 -3.88 3.34
C GLU A 174 -2.96 -4.45 3.69
N SER A 175 -3.46 -4.08 4.86
CA SER A 175 -4.79 -4.45 5.30
C SER A 175 -5.50 -3.24 5.89
N ILE A 176 -6.65 -2.90 5.31
CA ILE A 176 -7.55 -1.87 5.79
C ILE A 176 -8.84 -2.55 6.21
N ALA A 177 -9.17 -2.48 7.49
CA ALA A 177 -10.35 -3.13 8.05
C ALA A 177 -11.27 -2.11 8.72
N GLY A 178 -12.58 -2.34 8.71
CA GLY A 178 -13.51 -1.48 9.45
C GLY A 178 -13.73 -0.13 8.80
N GLY A 179 -14.98 0.17 8.51
CA GLY A 179 -15.42 1.43 7.95
C GLY A 179 -16.93 1.42 7.78
N VAL A 180 -17.51 2.59 7.58
CA VAL A 180 -18.88 2.73 7.08
C VAL A 180 -18.86 2.44 5.58
N LEU A 181 -19.81 1.66 5.09
CA LEU A 181 -20.03 1.48 3.65
C LEU A 181 -20.28 2.84 2.98
N GLY A 182 -19.65 3.08 1.83
CA GLY A 182 -19.76 4.34 1.07
C GLY A 182 -18.72 5.42 1.39
N LEU A 183 -17.70 5.12 2.19
CA LEU A 183 -16.53 5.99 2.41
C LEU A 183 -15.26 5.23 2.03
N GLY A 184 -14.57 5.74 1.01
CA GLY A 184 -13.50 5.06 0.29
C GLY A 184 -12.10 5.28 0.85
N ASN A 185 -11.20 4.34 0.65
CA ASN A 185 -9.77 4.54 0.93
C ASN A 185 -8.99 4.77 -0.36
N THR A 186 -7.97 5.61 -0.29
CA THR A 186 -6.98 5.78 -1.37
C THR A 186 -5.69 5.08 -0.98
N VAL A 187 -5.26 4.13 -1.79
CA VAL A 187 -4.00 3.39 -1.64
C VAL A 187 -3.16 3.57 -2.90
N THR A 188 -2.00 4.20 -2.77
CA THR A 188 -1.05 4.37 -3.87
C THR A 188 0.28 3.73 -3.50
N ASN A 189 0.69 2.73 -4.27
CA ASN A 189 1.99 2.09 -4.15
C ASN A 189 2.82 2.34 -5.41
N ASN A 190 3.93 3.05 -5.29
CA ASN A 190 4.89 3.26 -6.37
C ASN A 190 6.18 2.48 -6.05
N VAL A 191 6.44 1.41 -6.79
CA VAL A 191 7.61 0.55 -6.58
C VAL A 191 8.60 0.74 -7.73
N THR A 192 9.81 1.19 -7.40
CA THR A 192 10.88 1.46 -8.37
C THR A 192 12.13 0.64 -8.06
N GLY A 193 12.89 0.27 -9.09
CA GLY A 193 14.15 -0.46 -8.96
C GLY A 193 14.05 -1.95 -8.60
N ALA A 194 12.91 -2.41 -8.07
CA ALA A 194 12.77 -3.77 -7.55
C ALA A 194 12.86 -4.83 -8.65
N THR A 195 13.60 -5.91 -8.37
CA THR A 195 13.73 -7.08 -9.27
C THR A 195 12.58 -8.08 -9.10
N SER A 196 11.87 -8.02 -7.98
CA SER A 196 10.65 -8.80 -7.80
C SER A 196 9.70 -8.15 -6.79
N ILE A 197 8.40 -8.30 -7.00
CA ILE A 197 7.36 -7.76 -6.12
C ILE A 197 6.35 -8.85 -5.77
N SER A 198 6.05 -8.96 -4.48
CA SER A 198 4.89 -9.67 -3.95
C SER A 198 4.06 -8.71 -3.11
N GLY A 199 3.04 -8.11 -3.72
CA GLY A 199 2.09 -7.20 -3.10
C GLY A 199 0.74 -7.87 -2.82
N SER A 200 0.24 -7.71 -1.59
CA SER A 200 -1.08 -8.17 -1.16
C SER A 200 -1.81 -7.02 -0.45
N ILE A 201 -2.99 -6.65 -0.95
CA ILE A 201 -3.78 -5.54 -0.42
C ILE A 201 -5.18 -6.08 -0.11
N THR A 202 -5.64 -5.92 1.12
CA THR A 202 -6.99 -6.31 1.54
C THR A 202 -7.74 -5.11 2.09
N ILE A 203 -8.89 -4.76 1.51
CA ILE A 203 -9.66 -3.59 1.95
C ILE A 203 -11.12 -3.97 2.17
N ALA A 204 -11.58 -3.87 3.41
CA ALA A 204 -12.95 -4.19 3.82
C ALA A 204 -13.83 -2.93 3.95
N SER A 205 -13.98 -2.18 2.86
CA SER A 205 -14.87 -1.02 2.73
C SER A 205 -15.23 -0.79 1.25
N ASP A 206 -16.22 0.05 0.97
CA ASP A 206 -16.61 0.42 -0.40
C ASP A 206 -15.78 1.62 -0.91
N ASP A 207 -16.01 2.01 -2.17
CA ASP A 207 -15.51 3.22 -2.85
C ASP A 207 -13.99 3.43 -2.82
N ASN A 208 -13.18 2.35 -2.75
CA ASN A 208 -11.73 2.48 -2.67
C ASN A 208 -11.09 2.80 -4.03
N ASP A 209 -10.01 3.56 -4.00
CA ASP A 209 -9.10 3.79 -5.13
C ASP A 209 -7.74 3.16 -4.80
N VAL A 210 -7.37 2.10 -5.52
CA VAL A 210 -6.10 1.39 -5.34
C VAL A 210 -5.29 1.49 -6.62
N SER A 211 -4.13 2.12 -6.54
CA SER A 211 -3.20 2.26 -7.65
C SER A 211 -1.84 1.68 -7.27
N ASN A 212 -1.39 0.67 -8.01
CA ASN A 212 -0.05 0.11 -7.86
C ASN A 212 0.74 0.33 -9.16
N VAL A 213 1.88 0.99 -9.05
CA VAL A 213 2.79 1.27 -10.16
C VAL A 213 4.09 0.54 -9.93
N SER A 214 4.58 -0.18 -10.94
CA SER A 214 5.91 -0.76 -10.93
C SER A 214 6.50 -0.94 -12.32
N ASN A 215 7.48 -0.10 -12.65
CA ASN A 215 8.16 -0.08 -13.95
C ASN A 215 9.53 -0.79 -13.99
N GLY A 216 9.96 -1.42 -12.88
CA GLY A 216 11.26 -2.11 -12.79
C GLY A 216 11.33 -3.46 -13.51
N ALA A 217 12.51 -4.08 -13.57
CA ALA A 217 12.68 -5.41 -14.14
C ALA A 217 12.12 -6.55 -13.25
N GLY A 218 11.99 -7.75 -13.83
CA GLY A 218 11.69 -8.99 -13.11
C GLY A 218 10.25 -9.17 -12.63
N ALA A 219 9.97 -10.29 -11.96
CA ALA A 219 8.60 -10.78 -11.74
C ALA A 219 7.80 -9.93 -10.75
N LYS A 220 6.54 -9.64 -11.06
CA LYS A 220 5.67 -8.74 -10.27
C LYS A 220 4.35 -9.42 -9.99
N THR A 221 3.87 -9.29 -8.78
CA THR A 221 2.53 -9.72 -8.41
C THR A 221 1.91 -8.68 -7.50
N PHE A 222 0.77 -8.13 -7.90
CA PHE A 222 -0.15 -7.43 -7.00
C PHE A 222 -1.44 -8.23 -6.90
N SER A 223 -1.87 -8.50 -5.67
CA SER A 223 -3.15 -9.15 -5.39
C SER A 223 -3.99 -8.24 -4.51
N VAL A 224 -5.14 -7.81 -5.03
CA VAL A 224 -6.11 -7.02 -4.29
C VAL A 224 -7.29 -7.90 -3.92
N THR A 225 -7.69 -7.88 -2.65
CA THR A 225 -8.84 -8.62 -2.14
C THR A 225 -9.84 -7.65 -1.51
N LEU A 226 -11.07 -7.71 -2.01
CA LEU A 226 -12.22 -6.96 -1.52
C LEU A 226 -13.18 -7.95 -0.83
N PRO A 227 -13.02 -8.19 0.49
CA PRO A 227 -13.87 -9.08 1.26
C PRO A 227 -15.34 -8.61 1.30
N VAL A 228 -16.23 -9.48 1.82
CA VAL A 228 -17.65 -9.15 2.04
C VAL A 228 -17.79 -7.87 2.86
N GLY A 229 -18.65 -6.95 2.40
CA GLY A 229 -18.86 -5.65 3.05
C GLY A 229 -17.86 -4.56 2.61
N GLY A 230 -17.23 -4.71 1.45
CA GLY A 230 -16.34 -3.69 0.90
C GLY A 230 -16.10 -3.83 -0.60
N ALA A 231 -17.16 -3.97 -1.37
CA ALA A 231 -17.08 -4.41 -2.76
C ALA A 231 -17.65 -3.37 -3.75
N ASP A 232 -18.38 -2.37 -3.28
CA ASP A 232 -19.11 -1.46 -4.15
C ASP A 232 -18.26 -0.23 -4.44
N GLY A 233 -18.09 0.15 -5.70
CA GLY A 233 -17.52 1.44 -6.08
C GLY A 233 -16.00 1.53 -6.15
N ASN A 234 -15.32 0.40 -6.24
CA ASN A 234 -13.87 0.38 -6.21
C ASN A 234 -13.25 0.66 -7.57
N THR A 235 -12.15 1.40 -7.60
CA THR A 235 -11.27 1.58 -8.76
C THR A 235 -9.92 0.95 -8.43
N ILE A 236 -9.51 -0.05 -9.21
CA ILE A 236 -8.28 -0.80 -8.99
C ILE A 236 -7.41 -0.72 -10.26
N SER A 237 -6.21 -0.18 -10.13
CA SER A 237 -5.26 -0.07 -11.23
C SER A 237 -3.90 -0.68 -10.87
N ASN A 238 -3.37 -1.49 -11.78
CA ASN A 238 -2.02 -2.03 -11.71
C ASN A 238 -1.25 -1.66 -12.99
N ASP A 239 -0.29 -0.76 -12.86
CA ASP A 239 0.55 -0.29 -13.97
C ASP A 239 1.94 -0.92 -13.90
N PHE A 240 2.27 -1.71 -14.92
CA PHE A 240 3.57 -2.35 -15.12
C PHE A 240 4.32 -1.80 -16.34
N THR A 241 3.96 -0.61 -16.82
CA THR A 241 4.56 0.03 -17.98
C THR A 241 6.08 0.13 -17.84
N GLY A 242 6.80 -0.30 -18.87
CA GLY A 242 8.27 -0.37 -18.90
C GLY A 242 8.87 -1.57 -18.16
N GLY A 243 8.08 -2.31 -17.37
CA GLY A 243 8.54 -3.48 -16.63
C GLY A 243 8.75 -4.71 -17.51
N THR A 244 9.55 -5.67 -17.05
CA THR A 244 9.84 -6.94 -17.75
C THR A 244 9.51 -8.15 -16.88
N GLY A 245 9.49 -9.37 -17.43
CA GLY A 245 9.19 -10.59 -16.68
C GLY A 245 7.68 -10.87 -16.55
N THR A 246 7.34 -11.87 -15.72
CA THR A 246 5.93 -12.24 -15.45
C THR A 246 5.28 -11.20 -14.55
N GLN A 247 4.11 -10.71 -14.95
CA GLN A 247 3.33 -9.70 -14.26
C GLN A 247 1.96 -10.28 -13.92
N VAL A 248 1.65 -10.38 -12.64
CA VAL A 248 0.40 -10.98 -12.18
C VAL A 248 -0.40 -9.90 -11.46
N SER A 249 -1.66 -9.80 -11.82
CA SER A 249 -2.60 -8.85 -11.25
C SER A 249 -3.86 -9.60 -10.87
N ASN A 250 -4.04 -9.87 -9.58
CA ASN A 250 -5.21 -10.60 -9.09
C ASN A 250 -6.15 -9.62 -8.43
N LEU A 251 -7.44 -9.71 -8.76
CA LEU A 251 -8.50 -9.04 -8.01
C LEU A 251 -9.52 -10.10 -7.57
N THR A 252 -9.61 -10.32 -6.27
CA THR A 252 -10.63 -11.20 -5.70
C THR A 252 -11.70 -10.34 -5.05
N VAL A 253 -12.93 -10.42 -5.54
CA VAL A 253 -14.08 -9.81 -4.87
C VAL A 253 -15.01 -10.88 -4.37
N THR A 254 -15.42 -10.78 -3.11
CA THR A 254 -16.27 -11.78 -2.45
C THR A 254 -17.64 -11.24 -2.03
N GLY A 255 -17.88 -9.93 -2.17
CA GLY A 255 -19.17 -9.28 -1.90
C GLY A 255 -20.15 -9.42 -3.06
N VAL A 256 -21.45 -9.54 -2.75
CA VAL A 256 -22.54 -9.83 -3.72
C VAL A 256 -23.01 -8.64 -4.57
N THR A 257 -22.51 -7.43 -4.30
CA THR A 257 -22.90 -6.16 -4.96
C THR A 257 -21.73 -5.45 -5.68
N SER A 258 -20.58 -6.13 -5.74
CA SER A 258 -19.27 -5.64 -6.18
C SER A 258 -19.20 -4.75 -7.45
N ARG A 259 -19.28 -3.42 -7.35
CA ARG A 259 -18.92 -2.49 -8.46
C ARG A 259 -17.42 -2.26 -8.50
N VAL A 260 -16.73 -2.74 -9.53
CA VAL A 260 -15.28 -2.49 -9.70
C VAL A 260 -14.91 -2.05 -11.11
N ASP A 261 -14.19 -0.93 -11.20
CA ASP A 261 -13.39 -0.55 -12.37
C ASP A 261 -11.97 -1.10 -12.17
N TYR A 262 -11.51 -1.91 -13.11
CA TYR A 262 -10.21 -2.56 -13.06
C TYR A 262 -9.39 -2.21 -14.30
N SER A 263 -8.14 -1.80 -14.12
CA SER A 263 -7.18 -1.64 -15.20
C SER A 263 -5.84 -2.31 -14.92
N VAL A 264 -5.28 -2.91 -15.96
CA VAL A 264 -3.87 -3.33 -15.97
C VAL A 264 -3.20 -2.88 -17.28
N GLU A 265 -2.01 -2.30 -17.15
CA GLU A 265 -1.19 -1.84 -18.28
C GLU A 265 0.20 -2.45 -18.23
N ALA A 266 0.72 -2.92 -19.38
CA ALA A 266 2.06 -3.51 -19.49
C ALA A 266 2.69 -3.28 -20.86
N SER A 267 3.88 -2.70 -20.93
CA SER A 267 4.56 -2.40 -22.22
C SER A 267 5.87 -3.15 -22.45
N GLY A 268 6.28 -4.03 -21.53
CA GLY A 268 7.49 -4.82 -21.65
C GLY A 268 7.44 -5.90 -22.73
N VAL A 269 8.56 -6.12 -23.42
CA VAL A 269 8.76 -7.26 -24.33
C VAL A 269 8.55 -8.57 -23.57
N GLY A 270 7.72 -9.46 -24.12
CA GLY A 270 7.39 -10.74 -23.50
C GLY A 270 6.61 -10.63 -22.19
N SER A 271 5.99 -9.48 -21.92
CA SER A 271 5.16 -9.29 -20.72
C SER A 271 4.05 -10.35 -20.70
N THR A 272 3.99 -11.09 -19.59
CA THR A 272 2.88 -12.02 -19.35
C THR A 272 2.00 -11.41 -18.29
N VAL A 273 0.78 -11.03 -18.64
CA VAL A 273 -0.23 -10.53 -17.70
C VAL A 273 -1.22 -11.64 -17.40
N ASN A 274 -1.30 -12.06 -16.14
CA ASN A 274 -2.35 -12.96 -15.67
C ASN A 274 -3.30 -12.17 -14.78
N THR A 275 -4.55 -12.04 -15.22
CA THR A 275 -5.63 -11.39 -14.51
C THR A 275 -6.70 -12.40 -14.14
N THR A 276 -7.01 -12.51 -12.85
CA THR A 276 -8.18 -13.25 -12.37
C THR A 276 -9.09 -12.29 -11.61
N LEU A 277 -10.31 -12.16 -12.10
CA LEU A 277 -11.39 -11.39 -11.49
C LEU A 277 -12.49 -12.36 -11.06
N SER A 278 -12.94 -12.27 -9.81
CA SER A 278 -14.04 -13.09 -9.29
C SER A 278 -15.16 -12.23 -8.74
N ASN A 279 -16.39 -12.57 -9.10
CA ASN A 279 -17.65 -11.92 -8.71
C ASN A 279 -17.74 -10.42 -9.06
N THR A 280 -17.13 -10.01 -10.15
CA THR A 280 -17.18 -8.61 -10.62
C THR A 280 -18.55 -8.30 -11.21
N VAL A 281 -19.18 -7.21 -10.76
CA VAL A 281 -20.50 -6.77 -11.22
C VAL A 281 -20.47 -5.27 -11.61
N GLY A 282 -21.31 -4.83 -12.54
CA GLY A 282 -21.51 -3.41 -12.83
C GLY A 282 -22.71 -2.87 -12.06
N ALA A 283 -22.72 -1.59 -11.68
CA ALA A 283 -23.85 -1.01 -10.95
C ALA A 283 -25.04 -0.62 -11.84
N ALA A 284 -26.22 -0.57 -11.21
CA ALA A 284 -27.37 0.15 -11.73
C ALA A 284 -27.08 1.66 -11.65
N GLY A 285 -26.68 2.28 -12.77
CA GLY A 285 -26.51 3.73 -12.91
C GLY A 285 -25.14 4.21 -13.43
N ALA A 286 -24.08 3.43 -13.22
CA ALA A 286 -22.75 3.59 -13.86
C ALA A 286 -22.02 2.26 -13.73
N ALA A 287 -21.55 1.69 -14.83
CA ALA A 287 -21.29 0.27 -14.88
C ALA A 287 -19.78 -0.03 -14.96
N GLY A 288 -19.32 -1.01 -14.17
CA GLY A 288 -17.91 -1.33 -13.98
C GLY A 288 -17.23 -1.88 -15.24
N VAL A 289 -15.94 -1.61 -15.38
CA VAL A 289 -15.16 -1.87 -16.60
C VAL A 289 -13.90 -2.66 -16.26
N VAL A 290 -13.56 -3.64 -17.10
CA VAL A 290 -12.28 -4.35 -17.06
C VAL A 290 -11.44 -3.92 -18.26
N ARG A 291 -10.26 -3.35 -18.01
CA ARG A 291 -9.34 -2.85 -19.03
C ARG A 291 -8.00 -3.55 -18.93
N VAL A 292 -7.54 -4.14 -20.03
CA VAL A 292 -6.20 -4.71 -20.16
C VAL A 292 -5.53 -4.07 -21.38
N VAL A 293 -4.40 -3.42 -21.17
CA VAL A 293 -3.61 -2.82 -22.26
C VAL A 293 -2.20 -3.43 -22.23
N GLN A 294 -1.79 -4.05 -23.34
CA GLN A 294 -0.42 -4.53 -23.51
C GLN A 294 0.18 -4.08 -24.83
N THR A 295 1.31 -3.37 -24.80
CA THR A 295 1.94 -2.80 -26.01
C THR A 295 3.30 -3.43 -26.34
N GLY A 296 3.83 -4.29 -25.47
CA GLY A 296 5.13 -4.93 -25.67
C GLY A 296 5.08 -6.16 -26.58
N SER A 297 6.01 -6.29 -27.54
CA SER A 297 6.05 -7.42 -28.48
C SER A 297 6.10 -8.78 -27.78
N GLY A 298 5.36 -9.77 -28.29
CA GLY A 298 5.27 -11.10 -27.70
C GLY A 298 4.53 -11.15 -26.37
N ALA A 299 3.66 -10.17 -26.10
CA ALA A 299 2.84 -10.16 -24.89
C ALA A 299 1.93 -11.40 -24.80
N SER A 300 1.73 -11.91 -23.60
CA SER A 300 0.78 -12.99 -23.31
C SER A 300 -0.23 -12.53 -22.27
N LEU A 301 -1.51 -12.72 -22.55
CA LEU A 301 -2.61 -12.47 -21.63
C LEU A 301 -3.27 -13.77 -21.21
N GLY A 302 -3.35 -14.02 -19.91
CA GLY A 302 -4.34 -14.92 -19.32
C GLY A 302 -5.38 -14.10 -18.57
N LEU A 303 -6.60 -13.99 -19.09
CA LEU A 303 -7.68 -13.27 -18.43
C LEU A 303 -8.79 -14.25 -18.03
N THR A 304 -9.08 -14.33 -16.74
CA THR A 304 -10.25 -15.03 -16.22
C THR A 304 -11.17 -14.01 -15.57
N VAL A 305 -12.40 -13.88 -16.08
CA VAL A 305 -13.45 -13.05 -15.50
C VAL A 305 -14.61 -13.96 -15.12
N ASN A 306 -14.77 -14.20 -13.83
CA ASN A 306 -15.90 -14.93 -13.29
C ASN A 306 -16.95 -13.93 -12.82
N GLY A 307 -17.95 -13.71 -13.67
CA GLY A 307 -19.01 -12.77 -13.46
C GLY A 307 -19.94 -13.08 -12.28
N GLY A 308 -20.41 -12.02 -11.60
CA GLY A 308 -21.54 -12.09 -10.66
C GLY A 308 -22.89 -11.76 -11.33
N ALA A 309 -23.96 -11.63 -10.55
CA ALA A 309 -25.36 -11.53 -11.04
C ALA A 309 -25.78 -10.22 -11.76
N PHE A 310 -24.87 -9.46 -12.39
CA PHE A 310 -25.21 -8.18 -13.04
C PHE A 310 -24.46 -7.92 -14.36
N THR A 311 -24.92 -6.92 -15.11
CA THR A 311 -24.34 -6.43 -16.38
C THR A 311 -23.08 -5.59 -16.13
N MET A 312 -21.99 -5.84 -16.87
CA MET A 312 -20.85 -4.91 -16.92
C MET A 312 -21.16 -3.67 -17.75
N GLY A 313 -20.37 -2.62 -17.56
CA GLY A 313 -20.57 -1.36 -18.24
C GLY A 313 -20.05 -1.30 -19.65
N SER A 314 -19.77 -0.08 -20.08
CA SER A 314 -19.08 0.20 -21.33
C SER A 314 -18.14 1.36 -21.10
N ASP A 315 -16.86 1.16 -21.36
CA ASP A 315 -15.89 2.24 -21.51
C ASP A 315 -15.39 2.27 -22.95
N THR A 316 -14.67 3.32 -23.33
CA THR A 316 -13.98 3.41 -24.62
C THR A 316 -12.48 3.60 -24.45
N VAL A 317 -11.69 2.67 -25.00
CA VAL A 317 -10.21 2.72 -25.02
C VAL A 317 -9.75 2.40 -26.42
N ASP A 318 -8.86 3.21 -26.99
CA ASP A 318 -8.32 3.00 -28.36
C ASP A 318 -9.43 2.75 -29.41
N ALA A 319 -10.54 3.48 -29.29
CA ALA A 319 -11.77 3.33 -30.09
C ALA A 319 -12.53 2.00 -29.94
N LEU A 320 -12.15 1.11 -29.01
CA LEU A 320 -12.93 -0.04 -28.59
C LEU A 320 -13.95 0.36 -27.53
N THR A 321 -15.21 -0.07 -27.66
CA THR A 321 -16.24 0.14 -26.64
C THR A 321 -16.75 -1.18 -26.07
N GLY A 322 -16.76 -1.34 -24.74
CA GLY A 322 -17.17 -2.57 -24.07
C GLY A 322 -16.94 -2.56 -22.56
N GLY A 323 -17.55 -3.51 -21.85
CA GLY A 323 -17.40 -3.69 -20.41
C GLY A 323 -16.14 -4.47 -20.04
N ILE A 324 -15.66 -5.30 -20.96
CA ILE A 324 -14.31 -5.86 -20.91
C ILE A 324 -13.59 -5.46 -22.20
N LEU A 325 -12.45 -4.80 -22.02
CA LEU A 325 -11.62 -4.22 -23.07
C LEU A 325 -10.22 -4.82 -23.00
N VAL A 326 -9.77 -5.41 -24.11
CA VAL A 326 -8.41 -5.93 -24.26
C VAL A 326 -7.77 -5.26 -25.47
N SER A 327 -6.71 -4.48 -25.26
CA SER A 327 -5.89 -3.88 -26.31
C SER A 327 -4.49 -4.49 -26.26
N GLN A 328 -4.11 -5.24 -27.28
CA GLN A 328 -2.80 -5.87 -27.42
C GLN A 328 -2.14 -5.48 -28.75
N GLU A 329 -1.76 -4.22 -28.91
CA GLU A 329 -1.17 -3.70 -30.16
C GLU A 329 0.31 -4.12 -30.34
N SER A 330 0.60 -5.42 -30.29
CA SER A 330 1.98 -5.90 -30.32
C SER A 330 2.18 -7.15 -31.18
N PRO A 331 3.20 -7.18 -32.07
CA PRO A 331 3.47 -8.36 -32.88
C PRO A 331 3.73 -9.60 -32.03
N GLY A 332 3.06 -10.71 -32.36
CA GLY A 332 3.20 -11.98 -31.65
C GLY A 332 2.47 -12.04 -30.31
N ALA A 333 1.54 -11.11 -30.04
CA ALA A 333 0.69 -11.17 -28.87
C ALA A 333 -0.18 -12.45 -28.87
N THR A 334 -0.42 -12.99 -27.68
CA THR A 334 -1.36 -14.09 -27.46
C THR A 334 -2.31 -13.75 -26.32
N ALA A 335 -3.55 -14.23 -26.41
CA ALA A 335 -4.52 -14.11 -25.34
C ALA A 335 -5.27 -15.43 -25.14
N ASN A 336 -5.41 -15.82 -23.88
CA ASN A 336 -6.32 -16.85 -23.42
C ASN A 336 -7.34 -16.20 -22.48
N LEU A 337 -8.60 -16.18 -22.92
CA LEU A 337 -9.68 -15.45 -22.28
C LEU A 337 -10.75 -16.43 -21.82
N ILE A 338 -11.01 -16.47 -20.52
CA ILE A 338 -12.06 -17.27 -19.90
C ILE A 338 -13.03 -16.29 -19.26
N VAL A 339 -14.20 -16.13 -19.85
CA VAL A 339 -15.23 -15.22 -19.34
C VAL A 339 -16.49 -16.02 -19.05
N THR A 340 -16.87 -16.06 -17.77
CA THR A 340 -18.14 -16.64 -17.32
C THR A 340 -19.10 -15.48 -17.10
N ALA A 341 -20.08 -15.33 -18.00
CA ALA A 341 -21.08 -14.27 -17.90
C ALA A 341 -22.04 -14.49 -16.73
N GLY A 342 -22.45 -13.40 -16.08
CA GLY A 342 -23.62 -13.37 -15.21
C GLY A 342 -24.94 -13.36 -15.97
N ASP A 343 -26.05 -13.33 -15.23
CA ASP A 343 -27.43 -13.45 -15.77
C ASP A 343 -27.78 -12.43 -16.86
N ASN A 344 -27.11 -11.27 -16.90
CA ASN A 344 -27.37 -10.19 -17.85
C ASN A 344 -26.34 -10.03 -18.98
N GLY A 345 -25.33 -10.91 -19.06
CA GLY A 345 -24.32 -10.89 -20.12
C GLY A 345 -23.26 -9.78 -20.01
N TYR A 346 -22.23 -9.86 -20.85
CA TYR A 346 -21.12 -8.89 -20.95
C TYR A 346 -20.88 -8.44 -22.39
N THR A 347 -20.45 -7.19 -22.57
CA THR A 347 -19.90 -6.69 -23.84
C THR A 347 -18.39 -6.81 -23.82
N PHE A 348 -17.83 -7.34 -24.89
CA PHE A 348 -16.40 -7.67 -24.99
C PHE A 348 -15.82 -7.05 -26.26
N ALA A 349 -14.67 -6.37 -26.14
CA ALA A 349 -13.95 -5.82 -27.30
C ALA A 349 -12.46 -6.14 -27.20
N ILE A 350 -11.89 -6.60 -28.32
CA ILE A 350 -10.46 -6.93 -28.44
C ILE A 350 -9.88 -6.15 -29.63
N ASN A 351 -8.72 -5.54 -29.42
CA ASN A 351 -7.80 -5.11 -30.48
C ASN A 351 -6.49 -5.90 -30.34
N GLN A 352 -6.00 -6.51 -31.42
CA GLN A 352 -4.79 -7.33 -31.48
C GLN A 352 -4.04 -7.06 -32.79
#